data_AF-A0AAV9ZP41-F1
#
_entry.id   AF-A0AAV9ZP41-F1
#
_cell.length_a   1.000
_cell.length_b   1.000
_cell.length_c   1.000
_cell.angle_alpha   90.00
_cell.angle_beta   90.00
_cell.angle_gamma   90.00
#
_symmetry.space_group_name_H-M   'P 1'
#
loop_
_entity.id
_entity.type
_entity.pdbx_description
1 polymer ?
#
loop_
_entity_poly.entity_id
_entity_poly.type
_entity_poly.pdbx_seq_one_letter_code
_entity_poly.pdbx_strand_id
1 'polypeptide(L)'
;SSLVLYFDDADVANACTCYSIGERLALEGFLHRVEKYRPRPSQCFKCFRFGHIASQCHSKAVCGTCAGPHPTSECRCPNAKPCKSGKQCPHIVPKMRSAWLWW
;
A
#
# COMPACT_ATOMS: atom_id res chain seq x y z
N SER A 1 -6.84 13.99 -4.90
CA SER A 1 -7.30 13.78 -3.50
C SER A 1 -8.31 12.65 -3.50
N SER A 2 -8.42 11.88 -2.42
CA SER A 2 -9.39 10.78 -2.28
C SER A 2 -10.29 11.03 -1.07
N LEU A 3 -11.57 10.69 -1.17
CA LEU A 3 -12.56 10.76 -0.10
C LEU A 3 -13.08 9.34 0.16
N VAL A 4 -13.23 8.95 1.43
CA VAL A 4 -13.83 7.68 1.83
C VAL A 4 -15.04 7.99 2.69
N LEU A 5 -16.19 7.44 2.32
CA LEU A 5 -17.44 7.55 3.07
C LEU A 5 -17.72 6.21 3.75
N TYR A 6 -18.08 6.27 5.03
CA TYR A 6 -18.52 5.11 5.79
C TYR A 6 -20.03 5.21 5.97
N PHE A 7 -20.69 4.07 5.80
CA PHE A 7 -22.13 3.92 6.00
C PHE A 7 -22.33 2.79 7.00
N ASP A 8 -23.22 2.98 7.98
CA ASP A 8 -23.56 1.94 8.96
C ASP A 8 -24.45 0.84 8.34
N ASP A 9 -25.19 1.19 7.28
CA ASP A 9 -26.12 0.31 6.59
C ASP A 9 -25.65 0.01 5.16
N ALA A 10 -25.59 -1.28 4.81
CA ALA A 10 -25.10 -1.75 3.52
C ALA A 10 -26.06 -1.43 2.37
N ASP A 11 -27.38 -1.45 2.61
CA ASP A 11 -28.38 -1.13 1.61
C ASP A 11 -28.37 0.36 1.28
N VAL A 12 -28.17 1.22 2.30
CA VAL A 12 -27.95 2.65 2.10
C VAL A 12 -26.66 2.90 1.29
N ALA A 13 -25.56 2.23 1.63
CA ALA A 13 -24.31 2.35 0.87
C ALA A 13 -24.49 1.97 -0.61
N ASN A 14 -25.17 0.85 -0.85
CA ASN A 14 -25.45 0.35 -2.20
C ASN A 14 -26.42 1.28 -2.96
N ALA A 15 -27.40 1.87 -2.28
CA ALA A 15 -28.34 2.82 -2.87
C ALA A 15 -27.67 4.16 -3.22
N CYS A 16 -26.75 4.64 -2.37
CA CYS A 16 -25.92 5.82 -2.64
C CYS A 16 -25.01 5.61 -3.84
N THR A 17 -24.47 4.39 -4.02
CA THR A 17 -23.82 3.97 -5.26
C THR A 17 -24.88 3.47 -6.25
N CYS A 18 -25.78 4.37 -6.63
CA CYS A 18 -27.02 4.06 -7.34
C CYS A 18 -26.85 2.97 -8.42
N TYR A 19 -27.54 1.84 -8.26
CA TYR A 19 -27.43 0.71 -9.18
C TYR A 19 -27.83 1.07 -10.63
N SER A 20 -28.72 2.06 -10.80
CA SER A 20 -29.21 2.48 -12.12
C SER A 20 -28.31 3.47 -12.86
N ILE A 21 -27.36 4.13 -12.18
CA ILE A 21 -26.45 5.12 -12.77
C ILE A 21 -25.01 4.56 -12.89
N GLY A 22 -24.82 3.28 -12.51
CA GLY A 22 -23.51 2.68 -12.30
C GLY A 22 -22.84 3.26 -11.05
N GLU A 23 -21.68 2.74 -10.64
CA GLU A 23 -20.94 3.16 -9.44
C GLU A 23 -20.58 4.67 -9.47
N ARG A 24 -21.55 5.54 -9.18
CA ARG A 24 -21.47 6.98 -9.31
C ARG A 24 -22.17 7.66 -8.13
N LEU A 25 -21.57 8.75 -7.67
CA LEU A 25 -22.06 9.58 -6.57
C LEU A 25 -22.30 11.00 -7.08
N ALA A 26 -23.47 11.56 -6.78
CA ALA A 26 -23.79 12.94 -7.12
C ALA A 26 -23.23 13.89 -6.05
N LEU A 27 -22.33 14.79 -6.44
CA LEU A 27 -21.81 15.86 -5.61
C LEU A 27 -21.99 17.17 -6.37
N GLU A 28 -22.67 18.14 -5.75
CA GLU A 28 -22.97 19.44 -6.36
C GLU A 28 -23.67 19.34 -7.74
N GLY A 29 -24.48 18.29 -7.94
CA GLY A 29 -25.16 18.04 -9.21
C GLY A 29 -24.30 17.34 -10.28
N PHE A 30 -23.03 17.06 -10.00
CA PHE A 30 -22.14 16.31 -10.90
C PHE A 30 -22.02 14.84 -10.49
N LEU A 31 -22.03 13.94 -11.47
CA LEU A 31 -21.86 12.50 -11.24
C LEU A 31 -20.39 12.11 -11.27
N HIS A 32 -19.85 11.80 -10.10
CA HIS A 32 -18.49 11.30 -9.93
C HIS A 32 -18.46 9.78 -9.93
N ARG A 33 -17.52 9.18 -10.65
CA ARG A 33 -17.29 7.74 -10.56
C ARG A 33 -16.74 7.40 -9.18
N VAL A 34 -17.32 6.39 -8.55
CA VAL A 34 -16.88 5.86 -7.26
C VAL A 34 -16.64 4.36 -7.38
N GLU A 35 -16.04 3.77 -6.35
CA GLU A 35 -15.87 2.33 -6.23
C GLU A 35 -16.10 1.93 -4.77
N LYS A 36 -16.52 0.68 -4.54
CA LYS A 36 -16.59 0.15 -3.18
C LYS A 36 -15.20 0.13 -2.56
N TYR A 37 -15.07 0.72 -1.38
CA TYR A 37 -13.81 0.74 -0.65
C TYR A 37 -13.35 -0.68 -0.31
N ARG A 38 -12.20 -1.08 -0.85
CA ARG A 38 -11.53 -2.31 -0.48
C ARG A 38 -10.34 -1.96 0.42
N PRO A 39 -10.39 -2.23 1.74
CA PRO A 39 -9.27 -1.94 2.61
C PRO A 39 -8.05 -2.71 2.13
N ARG A 40 -6.88 -2.06 2.15
CA ARG A 40 -5.64 -2.77 1.85
C ARG A 40 -5.43 -3.85 2.92
N PRO A 41 -5.01 -5.06 2.53
CA PRO A 41 -4.71 -6.09 3.50
C PRO A 41 -3.62 -5.59 4.46
N SER A 42 -3.77 -5.90 5.74
CA SER A 42 -2.80 -5.51 6.76
C SER A 42 -1.43 -6.11 6.42
N GLN A 43 -0.41 -5.26 6.39
CA GLN A 43 0.97 -5.70 6.29
C GLN A 43 1.56 -5.81 7.70
N CYS A 44 2.15 -6.96 8.00
CA CYS A 44 2.82 -7.17 9.27
C CYS A 44 4.15 -6.41 9.31
N PHE A 45 4.34 -5.47 10.24
CA PHE A 45 5.61 -4.73 10.39
C PHE A 45 6.77 -5.56 10.97
N LYS A 46 6.51 -6.80 11.41
CA LYS A 46 7.56 -7.73 11.91
C LYS A 46 8.16 -8.58 10.79
N CYS A 47 7.32 -9.14 9.93
CA CYS A 47 7.77 -10.05 8.86
C CYS A 47 7.49 -9.56 7.44
N PHE A 48 6.85 -8.39 7.29
CA PHE A 48 6.48 -7.74 6.03
C PHE A 48 5.54 -8.53 5.11
N ARG A 49 4.95 -9.63 5.62
CA ARG A 49 3.91 -10.41 4.93
C ARG A 49 2.51 -9.83 5.18
N PHE A 50 1.60 -10.06 4.22
CA PHE A 50 0.21 -9.64 4.31
C PHE A 50 -0.65 -10.65 5.08
N GLY A 51 -1.79 -10.17 5.59
CA GLY A 51 -2.85 -11.01 6.18
C GLY A 51 -2.82 -11.12 7.70
N HIS A 52 -1.89 -10.43 8.38
CA HIS A 52 -1.86 -10.35 9.84
C HIS A 52 -1.11 -9.09 10.28
N ILE A 53 -1.30 -8.70 11.54
CA ILE A 53 -0.58 -7.60 12.19
C ILE A 53 0.59 -8.12 13.04
N ALA A 54 1.49 -7.21 13.44
CA ALA A 54 2.71 -7.58 14.17
C ALA A 54 2.43 -8.29 15.51
N SER A 55 1.35 -7.94 16.21
CA SER A 55 0.95 -8.57 17.48
C SER A 55 0.55 -10.04 17.33
N GLN A 56 0.07 -10.43 16.16
CA GLN A 56 -0.34 -11.81 15.83
C GLN A 56 0.76 -12.57 15.06
N CYS A 57 1.98 -12.03 14.99
CA CYS A 57 3.04 -12.59 14.15
C CYS A 57 3.97 -13.56 14.89
N HIS A 58 3.88 -14.84 14.55
CA HIS A 58 4.77 -15.90 15.05
C HIS A 58 6.10 -16.03 14.27
N SER A 59 6.31 -15.20 13.26
CA SER A 59 7.53 -15.25 12.43
C SER A 59 8.70 -14.53 13.09
N LYS A 60 9.93 -14.85 12.66
CA LYS A 60 11.12 -14.06 13.03
C LYS A 60 11.02 -12.64 12.43
N ALA A 61 11.63 -11.67 13.11
CA ALA A 61 11.71 -10.31 12.60
C ALA A 61 12.60 -10.29 11.35
N VAL A 62 12.14 -9.56 10.34
CA VAL A 62 12.83 -9.34 9.08
C VAL A 62 13.07 -7.85 8.94
N CYS A 63 14.18 -7.46 8.32
CA CYS A 63 14.51 -6.06 8.10
C CYS A 63 13.69 -5.47 6.94
N GLY A 64 13.02 -4.35 7.19
CA GLY A 64 12.23 -3.63 6.17
C GLY A 64 13.06 -3.01 5.06
N THR A 65 14.38 -2.91 5.23
CA THR A 65 15.31 -2.30 4.26
C THR A 65 16.01 -3.34 3.38
N CYS A 66 16.50 -4.43 3.97
CA CYS A 66 17.34 -5.41 3.26
C CYS A 66 16.75 -6.83 3.23
N ALA A 67 15.57 -7.05 3.84
CA ALA A 67 14.94 -8.37 3.98
C ALA A 67 15.78 -9.44 4.72
N GLY A 68 16.81 -9.02 5.47
CA GLY A 68 17.63 -9.92 6.29
C GLY A 68 16.96 -10.38 7.59
N PRO A 69 17.46 -11.45 8.24
CA PRO A 69 16.88 -12.04 9.46
C PRO A 69 17.29 -11.26 10.73
N HIS A 70 16.98 -9.96 10.77
CA HIS A 70 17.24 -9.06 11.90
C HIS A 70 16.18 -7.95 11.92
N PRO A 71 15.90 -7.30 13.08
CA PRO A 71 15.03 -6.13 13.12
C PRO A 71 15.67 -4.95 12.37
N THR A 72 14.84 -4.11 11.75
CA THR A 72 15.32 -2.94 10.96
C THR A 72 16.25 -2.02 11.76
N SER A 73 16.05 -1.89 13.08
CA SER A 73 16.90 -1.10 13.98
C SER A 73 18.35 -1.58 14.06
N GLU A 74 18.61 -2.86 13.75
CA GLU A 74 19.94 -3.49 13.82
C GLU A 74 20.56 -3.69 12.42
N CYS A 75 19.95 -3.15 11.36
CA CYS A 75 20.50 -3.27 9.99
C CYS A 75 21.78 -2.45 9.85
N ARG A 76 22.88 -3.15 9.60
CA ARG A 76 24.22 -2.56 9.31
C ARG A 76 24.47 -2.39 7.81
N CYS A 77 23.41 -2.52 7.02
CA CYS A 77 23.44 -2.52 5.58
C CYS A 77 23.77 -1.09 5.07
N PRO A 78 24.56 -0.90 4.00
CA PRO A 78 24.83 0.45 3.46
C PRO A 78 23.55 1.20 3.05
N ASN A 79 22.50 0.44 2.74
CA ASN A 79 21.14 0.86 2.40
C ASN A 79 20.31 1.31 3.62
N ALA A 80 20.81 1.16 4.86
CA ALA A 80 20.08 1.45 6.10
C ALA A 80 20.03 2.93 6.48
N LYS A 81 20.86 3.78 5.86
CA LYS A 81 20.85 5.21 6.15
C LYS A 81 19.61 5.84 5.49
N PRO A 82 18.78 6.59 6.24
CA PRO A 82 17.60 7.22 5.65
C PRO A 82 17.99 8.20 4.54
N CYS A 83 17.38 8.08 3.35
CA CYS A 83 17.51 9.07 2.28
C CYS A 83 17.01 10.41 2.82
N LYS A 84 17.91 11.40 2.93
CA LYS A 84 17.52 12.77 3.30
C LYS A 84 16.71 13.47 2.19
N SER A 85 16.79 12.98 0.95
CA SER A 85 16.09 13.54 -0.21
C SER A 85 15.52 12.41 -1.09
N GLY A 86 14.19 12.37 -1.24
CA GLY A 86 13.49 11.36 -2.04
C GLY A 86 13.72 11.42 -3.56
N LYS A 87 14.70 12.19 -4.04
CA LYS A 87 14.98 12.38 -5.48
C LYS A 87 16.25 11.69 -5.96
N GLN A 88 17.23 11.47 -5.09
CA GLN A 88 18.51 10.86 -5.48
C GLN A 88 19.05 10.08 -4.28
N CYS A 89 18.88 8.76 -4.32
CA CYS A 89 19.40 7.92 -3.27
C CYS A 89 20.34 6.87 -3.89
N PRO A 90 21.65 6.89 -3.57
CA PRO A 90 22.65 6.01 -4.19
C PRO A 90 22.44 4.52 -3.87
N HIS A 91 21.46 4.22 -3.02
CA HIS A 91 21.17 2.89 -2.53
C HIS A 91 19.89 2.28 -3.12
N ILE A 92 19.10 3.08 -3.87
CA ILE A 92 18.10 2.56 -4.80
C ILE A 92 18.84 2.38 -6.12
N VAL A 93 19.41 1.19 -6.36
CA VAL A 93 19.77 0.83 -7.74
C VAL A 93 18.43 0.52 -8.41
N PRO A 94 17.89 1.39 -9.29
CA PRO A 94 16.70 1.05 -10.02
C PRO A 94 17.13 -0.15 -10.87
N LYS A 95 16.62 -1.34 -10.57
CA LYS A 95 16.78 -2.49 -11.44
C LYS A 95 15.87 -2.24 -12.65
N MET A 96 16.20 -1.24 -13.46
CA MET A 96 15.69 -1.14 -14.82
C MET A 96 16.14 -2.44 -15.48
N ARG A 97 15.16 -3.29 -15.80
CA ARG A 97 15.37 -4.46 -16.64
C ARG A 97 16.14 -3.96 -17.84
N SER A 98 17.38 -4.44 -18.00
CA SER A 98 18.19 -4.26 -19.19
C SER A 98 17.35 -4.73 -20.37
N ALA A 99 16.72 -3.78 -21.05
CA ALA A 99 16.04 -3.99 -22.30
C ALA A 99 17.14 -4.31 -23.32
N TRP A 100 17.14 -5.55 -23.77
CA TRP A 100 17.48 -5.99 -25.12
C TRP A 100 18.57 -5.17 -25.82
N LEU A 101 19.82 -5.58 -25.59
CA LEU A 101 20.86 -5.49 -26.61
C LEU A 101 21.39 -6.90 -26.82
N TRP A 102 21.70 -7.19 -28.08
CA TRP A 102 22.18 -8.46 -28.66
C TRP A 102 21.06 -9.39 -29.18
N TRP A 103 20.95 -9.39 -30.52
CA TRP A 103 20.06 -10.09 -31.47
C TRP A 103 18.76 -9.37 -31.85
#